data_AF-A0A7W2RZH9-F1
#
_entry.id   AF-A0A7W2RZH9-F1
#
_cell.length_a   1.000
_cell.length_b   1.000
_cell.length_c   1.000
_cell.angle_alpha   90.00
_cell.angle_beta   90.00
_cell.angle_gamma   90.00
#
_symmetry.space_group_name_H-M   'P 1'
#
loop_
_entity.id
_entity.type
_entity.pdbx_description
1 polymer ?
#
loop_
_entity_poly.entity_id
_entity_poly.type
_entity_poly.pdbx_seq_one_letter_code
_entity_poly.pdbx_strand_id
1 'polypeptide(L)'
;MTQTLNSLTINADYLLEFCYKPRTNNSNDNRINVFWYDANVDFELGMTAALIANSTRNLTPNWALQSVSFTAQAQSMNLSFASFGTQNTLGGLVDNVSLAQVTSVPEPSMFILFLIALTLLFVRQRKLAKQA
;
A
#
# COMPACT_ATOMS: atom_id res chain seq x y z
N MET A 1 -10.46 10.65 11.88
CA MET A 1 -10.44 9.31 12.48
C MET A 1 -9.01 8.83 12.50
N THR A 2 -8.54 8.30 13.61
CA THR A 2 -7.17 7.80 13.78
C THR A 2 -7.22 6.42 14.41
N GLN A 3 -6.40 5.51 13.90
CA GLN A 3 -6.16 4.20 14.49
C GLN A 3 -4.66 4.00 14.66
N THR A 4 -4.24 3.69 15.89
CA THR A 4 -2.87 3.26 16.17
C THR A 4 -2.74 1.78 15.87
N LEU A 5 -1.78 1.44 15.03
CA LEU A 5 -1.44 0.08 14.64
C LEU A 5 -0.16 -0.31 15.35
N ASN A 6 -0.13 -1.50 15.92
CA ASN A 6 1.00 -2.01 16.69
C ASN A 6 1.59 -3.26 16.05
N SER A 7 2.77 -3.66 16.51
CA SER A 7 3.47 -4.87 16.06
C SER A 7 3.81 -4.86 14.57
N LEU A 8 4.07 -3.68 14.00
CA LEU A 8 4.56 -3.54 12.63
C LEU A 8 6.04 -3.93 12.54
N THR A 9 6.44 -4.47 11.39
CA THR A 9 7.85 -4.76 11.10
C THR A 9 8.49 -3.50 10.54
N ILE A 10 9.48 -2.95 11.23
CA ILE A 10 10.22 -1.77 10.78
C ILE A 10 10.85 -2.05 9.41
N ASN A 11 10.74 -1.08 8.50
CA ASN A 11 11.16 -1.13 7.09
C ASN A 11 10.38 -2.13 6.22
N ALA A 12 9.32 -2.77 6.72
CA ALA A 12 8.40 -3.50 5.86
C ALA A 12 7.39 -2.54 5.22
N ASP A 13 7.00 -2.87 3.99
CA ASP A 13 5.93 -2.19 3.28
C ASP A 13 4.57 -2.81 3.61
N TYR A 14 3.56 -1.96 3.68
CA TYR A 14 2.18 -2.31 3.96
C TYR A 14 1.28 -1.65 2.92
N LEU A 15 0.44 -2.44 2.27
CA LEU A 15 -0.56 -1.98 1.33
C LEU A 15 -1.85 -1.65 2.07
N LEU A 16 -2.21 -0.37 2.08
CA LEU A 16 -3.54 0.08 2.49
C LEU A 16 -4.47 0.03 1.28
N GLU A 17 -5.64 -0.57 1.47
CA GLU A 17 -6.74 -0.54 0.52
C GLU A 17 -8.03 -0.11 1.20
N PHE A 18 -8.83 0.70 0.52
CA PHE A 18 -10.16 1.08 0.99
C PHE A 18 -11.07 1.50 -0.17
N CYS A 19 -12.38 1.39 0.03
CA CYS A 19 -13.39 1.88 -0.90
C CYS A 19 -13.74 3.33 -0.58
N TYR A 20 -13.70 4.19 -1.60
CA TYR A 20 -14.07 5.61 -1.52
C TYR A 20 -15.30 5.92 -2.37
N LYS A 21 -16.17 6.81 -1.89
CA LYS A 21 -17.29 7.33 -2.69
C LYS A 21 -17.60 8.80 -2.36
N PRO A 22 -17.62 9.72 -3.34
CA PRO A 22 -18.05 11.10 -3.11
C PRO A 22 -19.58 11.18 -2.89
N ARG A 23 -20.02 12.10 -2.03
CA ARG A 23 -21.45 12.33 -1.73
C ARG A 23 -22.07 13.42 -2.58
N THR A 24 -21.31 14.45 -2.95
CA THR A 24 -21.84 15.65 -3.60
C THR A 24 -21.23 15.90 -4.97
N ASN A 25 -21.83 16.82 -5.73
CA ASN A 25 -21.29 17.29 -7.00
C ASN A 25 -20.46 18.58 -6.89
N ASN A 26 -20.27 19.07 -5.67
CA ASN A 26 -19.55 20.32 -5.44
C ASN A 26 -18.04 20.05 -5.45
N SER A 27 -17.29 21.02 -5.96
CA SER A 27 -15.84 21.02 -5.82
C SER A 27 -15.45 21.18 -4.36
N ASN A 28 -14.32 20.57 -3.97
CA ASN A 28 -13.74 20.69 -2.64
C ASN A 28 -14.71 20.30 -1.50
N ASP A 29 -15.49 19.25 -1.70
CA ASP A 29 -16.57 18.85 -0.78
C ASP A 29 -16.53 17.37 -0.39
N ASN A 30 -15.68 16.59 -1.06
CA ASN A 30 -15.63 15.13 -0.90
C ASN A 30 -14.21 14.62 -0.58
N ARG A 31 -13.27 15.51 -0.26
CA ARG A 31 -11.86 15.12 -0.12
C ARG A 31 -11.66 14.30 1.16
N ILE A 32 -10.96 13.18 1.02
CA ILE A 32 -10.45 12.36 2.12
C ILE A 32 -8.93 12.27 1.98
N ASN A 33 -8.22 12.77 2.99
CA ASN A 33 -6.78 12.63 3.11
C ASN A 33 -6.46 11.45 4.02
N VAL A 34 -5.49 10.66 3.62
CA VAL A 34 -4.93 9.55 4.38
C VAL A 34 -3.54 9.94 4.88
N PHE A 35 -3.28 9.69 6.16
CA PHE A 35 -2.01 10.01 6.81
C PHE A 35 -1.41 8.76 7.44
N TRP A 36 -0.08 8.70 7.39
CA TRP A 36 0.74 7.64 7.96
C TRP A 36 1.91 8.28 8.69
N TYR A 37 1.98 8.10 10.01
CA TYR A 37 2.96 8.80 10.87
C TYR A 37 3.25 7.99 12.13
N ASP A 38 4.34 8.34 12.83
CA ASP A 38 4.72 7.69 14.08
C ASP A 38 3.63 7.84 15.15
N ALA A 39 3.39 6.79 15.95
CA ALA A 39 2.34 6.79 16.95
C ALA A 39 2.51 7.83 18.07
N ASN A 40 3.75 8.31 18.30
CA ASN A 40 4.08 9.32 19.32
C ASN A 40 3.93 10.76 18.81
N VAL A 41 3.62 10.95 17.53
CA VAL A 41 3.41 12.27 16.95
C VAL A 41 1.91 12.56 16.98
N ASP A 42 1.54 13.74 17.48
CA ASP A 42 0.15 14.20 17.50
C ASP A 42 -0.33 14.51 16.08
N PHE A 43 -1.60 14.21 15.79
CA PHE A 43 -2.18 14.51 14.48
C PHE A 43 -2.30 16.02 14.24
N GLU A 44 -1.82 16.49 13.10
CA GLU A 44 -2.03 17.86 12.63
C GLU A 44 -2.57 17.89 11.20
N LEU A 45 -3.54 18.77 10.94
CA LEU A 45 -4.13 18.93 9.59
C LEU A 45 -3.12 19.43 8.55
N GLY A 46 -2.02 20.07 8.97
CA GLY A 46 -0.96 20.57 8.11
C GLY A 46 0.04 19.51 7.65
N MET A 47 -0.06 18.28 8.15
CA MET A 47 0.81 17.19 7.73
C MET A 47 0.64 16.86 6.26
N THR A 48 1.67 16.25 5.67
CA THR A 48 1.58 15.78 4.28
C THR A 48 0.74 14.51 4.24
N ALA A 49 -0.35 14.55 3.45
CA ALA A 49 -1.16 13.37 3.22
C ALA A 49 -0.40 12.38 2.33
N ALA A 50 -0.41 11.11 2.71
CA ALA A 50 0.19 10.04 1.93
C ALA A 50 -0.68 9.64 0.71
N LEU A 51 -2.00 9.84 0.81
CA LEU A 51 -2.93 9.73 -0.31
C LEU A 51 -4.08 10.73 -0.15
N ILE A 52 -4.57 11.26 -1.27
CA ILE A 52 -5.72 12.16 -1.34
C ILE A 52 -6.75 11.55 -2.30
N ALA A 53 -7.88 11.11 -1.76
CA ALA A 53 -9.05 10.73 -2.55
C ALA A 53 -9.98 11.94 -2.69
N ASN A 54 -10.29 12.35 -3.92
CA ASN A 54 -11.18 13.48 -4.19
C ASN A 54 -11.86 13.31 -5.55
N SER A 55 -13.18 13.48 -5.58
CA SER A 55 -13.97 13.42 -6.81
C SER A 55 -15.34 14.04 -6.57
N THR A 56 -16.19 14.08 -7.59
CA THR A 56 -17.61 14.44 -7.49
C THR A 56 -18.47 13.21 -7.74
N ARG A 57 -19.70 13.22 -7.22
CA ARG A 57 -20.67 12.11 -7.40
C ARG A 57 -20.93 11.79 -8.87
N ASN A 58 -20.92 12.79 -9.76
CA ASN A 58 -21.11 12.57 -11.19
C ASN A 58 -19.92 11.86 -11.85
N LEU A 59 -18.68 12.16 -11.43
CA LEU A 59 -17.46 11.55 -11.97
C LEU A 59 -17.20 10.16 -11.38
N THR A 60 -17.55 9.97 -10.11
CA THR A 60 -17.37 8.69 -9.40
C THR A 60 -18.69 8.31 -8.71
N PRO A 61 -19.67 7.81 -9.46
CA PRO A 61 -21.01 7.52 -8.94
C PRO A 61 -21.06 6.27 -8.05
N ASN A 62 -20.08 5.38 -8.21
CA ASN A 62 -19.96 4.12 -7.48
C ASN A 62 -18.75 4.15 -6.55
N TRP A 63 -18.65 3.16 -5.66
CA TRP A 63 -17.46 2.94 -4.84
C TRP A 63 -16.25 2.69 -5.73
N ALA A 64 -15.14 3.35 -5.42
CA ALA A 64 -13.86 3.20 -6.12
C ALA A 64 -12.80 2.72 -5.13
N LEU A 65 -12.10 1.64 -5.47
CA LEU A 65 -10.96 1.16 -4.69
C LEU A 65 -9.82 2.19 -4.74
N GLN A 66 -9.24 2.48 -3.59
CA GLN A 66 -8.05 3.29 -3.42
C GLN A 66 -6.98 2.42 -2.78
N SER A 67 -5.74 2.55 -3.26
CA SER A 67 -4.62 1.77 -2.75
C SER A 67 -3.38 2.65 -2.61
N VAL A 68 -2.65 2.50 -1.51
CA VAL A 68 -1.37 3.19 -1.26
C VAL A 68 -0.46 2.30 -0.41
N SER A 69 0.83 2.31 -0.72
CA SER A 69 1.84 1.60 0.06
C SER A 69 2.48 2.52 1.10
N PHE A 70 2.69 2.02 2.30
CA PHE A 70 3.43 2.69 3.37
C PHE A 70 4.59 1.84 3.84
N THR A 71 5.73 2.46 4.10
CA THR A 71 6.81 1.81 4.83
C THR A 71 6.65 2.10 6.33
N ALA A 72 6.67 1.05 7.16
CA ALA A 72 6.61 1.23 8.61
C ALA A 72 7.96 1.75 9.13
N GLN A 73 7.97 2.92 9.75
CA GLN A 73 9.18 3.54 10.32
C GLN A 73 9.41 3.14 11.79
N ALA A 74 8.34 2.71 12.47
CA ALA A 74 8.35 2.21 13.83
C ALA A 74 7.43 0.98 13.95
N GLN A 75 7.52 0.27 15.07
CA GLN A 75 6.62 -0.85 15.38
C GLN A 75 5.18 -0.40 15.69
N SER A 76 5.00 0.88 15.97
CA SER A 76 3.70 1.51 16.19
C SER A 76 3.56 2.73 15.30
N MET A 77 2.52 2.74 14.46
CA MET A 77 2.25 3.83 13.52
C MET A 77 0.76 4.21 13.60
N ASN A 78 0.45 5.47 13.39
CA ASN A 78 -0.91 5.97 13.28
C ASN A 78 -1.34 6.01 11.80
N LEU A 79 -2.50 5.39 11.53
CA LEU A 79 -3.24 5.53 10.29
C LEU A 79 -4.43 6.47 10.52
N SER A 80 -4.48 7.59 9.80
CA SER A 80 -5.55 8.57 9.96
C SER A 80 -6.25 8.88 8.65
N PHE A 81 -7.58 8.99 8.73
CA PHE A 81 -8.44 9.52 7.67
C PHE A 81 -9.02 10.84 8.14
N ALA A 82 -8.86 11.89 7.34
CA ALA A 82 -9.46 13.18 7.62
C ALA A 82 -10.18 13.73 6.39
N SER A 83 -11.39 14.25 6.60
CA SER A 83 -12.13 14.99 5.60
C SER A 83 -11.53 16.39 5.42
N PHE A 84 -11.38 16.82 4.18
CA PHE A 84 -10.91 18.16 3.85
C PHE A 84 -11.86 18.86 2.90
N GLY A 85 -11.85 20.20 2.96
CA GLY A 85 -12.62 21.05 2.07
C GLY A 85 -13.72 21.82 2.79
N THR A 86 -14.85 21.98 2.12
CA THR A 86 -15.97 22.81 2.56
C THR A 86 -16.61 22.23 3.82
N GLN A 87 -16.77 23.04 4.86
CA GLN A 87 -17.43 22.62 6.09
C GLN A 87 -18.95 22.73 5.92
N ASN A 88 -19.61 21.62 5.60
CA ASN A 88 -21.06 21.59 5.38
C ASN A 88 -21.74 20.28 5.82
N THR A 89 -21.09 19.50 6.69
CA THR A 89 -21.53 18.15 7.17
C THR A 89 -21.50 17.04 6.12
N LEU A 90 -21.15 17.35 4.87
CA LEU A 90 -20.96 16.41 3.79
C LEU A 90 -19.46 16.13 3.61
N GLY A 91 -19.13 15.08 2.87
CA GLY A 91 -17.76 14.58 2.76
C GLY A 91 -17.69 13.33 1.90
N GLY A 92 -16.48 12.84 1.67
CA GLY A 92 -16.28 11.52 1.10
C GLY A 92 -16.71 10.41 2.07
N LEU A 93 -17.16 9.29 1.53
CA LEU A 93 -17.39 8.06 2.28
C LEU A 93 -16.17 7.15 2.15
N VAL A 94 -15.88 6.41 3.22
CA VAL A 94 -14.82 5.41 3.31
C VAL A 94 -15.43 4.11 3.82
N ASP A 95 -15.09 2.99 3.20
CA ASP A 95 -15.54 1.66 3.62
C ASP A 95 -14.48 0.59 3.29
N ASN A 96 -14.62 -0.60 3.86
CA ASN A 96 -13.81 -1.78 3.58
C ASN A 96 -12.29 -1.51 3.66
N VAL A 97 -11.87 -0.87 4.75
CA VAL A 97 -10.46 -0.55 5.01
C VAL A 97 -9.69 -1.83 5.36
N SER A 98 -8.62 -2.10 4.63
CA SER A 98 -7.72 -3.23 4.84
C SER A 98 -6.27 -2.75 4.79
N LEU A 99 -5.44 -3.28 5.68
CA LEU A 99 -4.00 -3.07 5.66
C LEU A 99 -3.30 -4.43 5.69
N ALA A 100 -2.53 -4.74 4.65
CA ALA A 100 -1.80 -6.00 4.55
C ALA A 100 -0.30 -5.72 4.40
N GLN A 101 0.53 -6.48 5.10
CA GLN A 101 1.98 -6.44 4.86
C GLN A 101 2.27 -6.94 3.45
N VAL A 102 3.04 -6.17 2.69
CA VAL A 102 3.55 -6.60 1.38
C VAL A 102 4.64 -7.62 1.63
N THR A 103 4.31 -8.89 1.45
CA THR A 103 5.32 -9.95 1.52
C THR A 103 6.14 -9.93 0.24
N SER A 104 7.47 -9.90 0.37
CA SER A 104 8.35 -10.15 -0.76
C SER A 104 8.01 -11.53 -1.32
N VAL A 105 7.59 -11.59 -2.57
CA VAL A 105 7.41 -12.85 -3.27
C VAL A 105 8.74 -13.59 -3.24
N PRO A 106 8.82 -14.82 -2.69
CA PRO A 106 10.05 -15.59 -2.71
C PRO A 106 10.58 -15.65 -4.14
N GLU A 107 11.85 -15.30 -4.33
CA GLU A 107 12.44 -15.32 -5.66
C GLU A 107 12.19 -16.69 -6.30
N PRO A 108 11.71 -16.74 -7.56
CA PRO A 108 11.47 -18.00 -8.23
C PRO A 108 12.75 -18.85 -8.19
N SER A 109 12.62 -20.16 -8.07
CA SER A 109 13.72 -21.15 -7.98
C SER A 109 14.61 -21.24 -9.23
N MET A 110 14.59 -20.19 -10.06
CA MET A 110 15.46 -19.96 -11.22
C MET A 110 16.94 -20.08 -10.87
N PHE A 111 17.37 -19.64 -9.68
CA PHE A 111 18.76 -19.85 -9.25
C PHE A 111 19.11 -21.34 -9.12
N ILE A 112 18.21 -22.13 -8.56
CA ILE A 112 18.40 -23.58 -8.43
C ILE A 112 18.37 -24.23 -9.82
N LEU A 113 17.41 -23.88 -10.67
CA LEU A 113 17.33 -24.41 -12.04
C LEU A 113 18.55 -24.02 -12.89
N PHE A 114 19.05 -22.80 -12.73
CA PHE A 114 20.26 -22.33 -13.39
C PHE A 114 21.51 -23.11 -12.94
N LEU A 115 21.65 -23.35 -11.63
CA LEU A 115 22.74 -24.19 -11.09
C LEU A 115 22.62 -25.65 -11.56
N ILE A 116 21.42 -26.20 -11.63
CA ILE A 116 21.18 -27.54 -12.17
C ILE A 116 21.57 -27.58 -13.67
N ALA A 117 21.20 -26.59 -14.46
CA ALA A 117 21.56 -26.53 -15.88
C ALA A 117 23.09 -26.44 -16.07
N LEU A 118 23.78 -25.61 -15.29
CA LEU A 118 25.24 -25.49 -15.32
C LEU A 118 25.94 -26.81 -14.97
N THR A 119 25.48 -27.48 -13.91
CA THR A 119 26.06 -28.77 -13.49
C THR A 119 25.85 -29.86 -14.55
N LEU A 120 24.66 -29.93 -15.17
CA LEU A 120 24.40 -30.87 -16.27
C LEU A 120 25.28 -30.61 -17.50
N LEU A 121 25.46 -29.34 -17.88
CA LEU A 121 26.36 -28.96 -18.98
C LEU A 121 27.80 -29.37 -18.71
N PHE A 122 28.29 -29.13 -17.49
CA PHE A 122 29.65 -29.49 -17.09
C PHE A 122 29.87 -31.01 -17.06
N VAL A 123 28.90 -31.78 -16.55
CA VAL A 123 28.94 -33.26 -16.59
C VAL A 123 28.96 -33.77 -18.03
N ARG A 124 28.16 -33.17 -18.93
CA ARG A 124 28.14 -33.54 -20.35
C ARG A 124 29.47 -33.27 -21.04
N GLN A 125 30.10 -32.13 -20.79
CA GLN A 125 31.42 -31.77 -21.32
C GLN A 125 32.49 -32.79 -20.90
N ARG A 126 32.48 -33.20 -19.62
CA ARG A 126 33.42 -34.20 -19.09
C ARG A 126 33.24 -35.60 -19.69
N LYS A 127 32.01 -35.99 -20.04
CA LYS A 127 31.75 -37.29 -20.70
C LYS A 127 32.26 -37.30 -22.14
N LEU A 128 32.03 -36.22 -22.89
CA LEU A 128 32.51 -36.09 -24.27
C LEU A 128 34.05 -36.08 -24.34
N ALA A 129 34.72 -35.39 -23.42
CA ALA A 129 36.18 -35.35 -23.36
C ALA A 129 36.86 -36.67 -22.97
N LYS A 130 36.13 -37.63 -22.38
CA LYS A 130 36.64 -38.97 -22.05
C LYS A 130 36.42 -40.01 -23.15
N GLN A 131 35.64 -39.69 -24.18
CA GLN A 131 35.31 -40.57 -25.30
C GLN A 131 36.09 -40.23 -26.59
N ALA A 132 36.90 -39.17 -26.56
CA ALA A 132 37.89 -38.81 -27.58
C ALA A 132 39.28 -39.26 -27.13
#